data_AF-A0A2K3J8H5-F1
#
_entry.id   AF-A0A2K3J8H5-F1
#
_cell.length_a   1.000
_cell.length_b   1.000
_cell.length_c   1.000
_cell.angle_alpha   90.00
_cell.angle_beta   90.00
_cell.angle_gamma   90.00
#
_symmetry.space_group_name_H-M   'P 1'
#
loop_
_entity.id
_entity.type
_entity.pdbx_description
1 polymer ?
#
loop_
_entity_poly.entity_id
_entity_poly.type
_entity_poly.pdbx_seq_one_letter_code
_entity_poly.pdbx_strand_id
1 'polypeptide(L)' 'MRFEKENYFIEITYGISSDADKLNKPVYFVETNLSWDDLPVDMKVQILKDDIEGLEKLKKAVKNLASREGFMLISI' A
#
# COMPACT_ATOMS: atom_id res chain seq x y z
N MET A 1 8.23 -2.60 0.27
CA MET A 1 7.73 -3.60 -0.70
C MET A 1 7.20 -2.89 -1.93
N ARG A 2 7.86 -3.08 -3.08
CA ARG A 2 7.58 -2.36 -4.32
C ARG A 2 7.40 -3.31 -5.50
N PHE A 3 6.37 -3.06 -6.27
CA PHE A 3 6.02 -3.76 -7.51
C PHE A 3 5.99 -2.78 -8.68
N GLU A 4 6.49 -3.19 -9.84
CA GLU A 4 6.53 -2.34 -11.04
C GLU A 4 6.02 -3.08 -12.29
N LYS A 5 5.40 -2.31 -13.19
CA LYS A 5 4.96 -2.74 -14.52
C LYS A 5 5.05 -1.56 -15.47
N GLU A 6 5.94 -1.65 -16.47
CA GLU A 6 6.21 -0.55 -17.40
C GLU A 6 6.54 0.75 -16.64
N ASN A 7 5.70 1.78 -16.75
CA ASN A 7 5.88 3.06 -16.06
C ASN A 7 5.05 3.16 -14.76
N TYR A 8 4.38 2.07 -14.35
CA TYR A 8 3.54 2.04 -13.15
C TYR A 8 4.24 1.36 -11.97
N PHE A 9 3.94 1.83 -10.77
CA PHE A 9 4.42 1.21 -9.53
C PHE A 9 3.35 1.14 -8.46
N ILE A 10 3.50 0.18 -7.55
CA ILE A 10 2.72 0.04 -6.32
C ILE A 10 3.72 -0.23 -5.20
N GLU A 11 3.72 0.60 -4.17
CA GLU A 11 4.66 0.51 -3.07
C GLU A 11 3.97 0.62 -1.72
N ILE A 12 4.30 -0.29 -0.80
CA ILE A 12 3.99 -0.07 0.62
C ILE A 12 5.13 0.75 1.21
N THR A 13 4.80 1.97 1.61
CA THR A 13 5.71 2.92 2.26
C THR A 13 5.17 3.28 3.65
N TYR A 14 5.84 4.18 4.37
CA TYR A 14 5.39 4.68 5.66
C TYR A 14 5.54 6.19 5.79
N GLY A 15 4.74 6.79 6.66
CA GLY A 15 4.75 8.23 6.92
C GLY A 15 4.02 8.58 8.21
N ILE A 16 3.77 9.87 8.41
CA ILE A 16 3.00 10.39 9.55
C ILE A 16 1.59 10.73 9.06
N SER A 17 0.59 10.15 9.72
CA SER A 17 -0.81 10.39 9.36
C SER A 17 -1.27 11.79 9.75
N SER A 18 -1.99 12.45 8.84
CA SER A 18 -2.74 13.69 9.11
C SER A 18 -4.23 13.44 9.39
N ASP A 19 -4.69 12.19 9.43
CA ASP A 19 -6.09 11.86 9.68
C ASP A 19 -6.43 12.05 11.15
N ALA A 20 -7.60 12.61 11.47
CA ALA A 20 -7.99 12.95 12.84
C ALA A 20 -7.88 11.75 13.82
N ASP A 21 -8.28 10.55 13.39
CA ASP A 21 -8.26 9.34 14.23
C ASP A 21 -6.85 8.78 14.47
N LYS A 22 -5.91 9.10 13.57
CA LYS A 22 -4.53 8.61 13.58
C LYS A 22 -3.52 9.76 13.63
N LEU A 23 -3.96 10.93 14.07
CA LEU A 23 -3.22 12.17 13.91
C LEU A 23 -1.83 12.06 14.53
N ASN A 24 -0.82 12.42 13.76
CA ASN A 24 0.60 12.37 14.13
C ASN A 24 1.13 10.98 14.47
N LYS A 25 0.40 9.90 14.14
CA LYS A 25 0.88 8.53 14.34
C LYS A 25 1.61 8.02 13.08
N PRO A 26 2.67 7.21 13.26
CA PRO A 26 3.32 6.55 12.13
C PRO A 26 2.40 5.48 11.54
N VAL A 27 2.24 5.51 10.22
CA VAL A 27 1.37 4.60 9.47
C VAL A 27 2.09 4.03 8.25
N TYR A 28 1.72 2.82 7.84
CA TYR A 28 1.97 2.27 6.51
C TYR A 28 0.81 2.60 5.57
N PHE A 29 1.12 2.85 4.31
CA PHE A 29 0.11 3.10 3.27
C PHE A 29 0.67 2.72 1.88
N VAL A 30 -0.22 2.68 0.89
CA VAL A 30 0.16 2.43 -0.51
C VAL A 30 0.45 3.75 -1.21
N GLU A 31 1.66 3.86 -1.74
CA GLU A 31 2.05 4.90 -2.69
C GLU A 31 2.09 4.29 -4.10
N THR A 32 1.50 4.98 -5.07
CA THR A 32 1.36 4.49 -6.43
C THR A 32 1.05 5.64 -7.38
N ASN A 33 1.40 5.47 -8.66
CA ASN A 33 0.99 6.36 -9.74
C ASN A 33 -0.17 5.79 -10.57
N LEU A 34 -0.85 4.75 -10.08
CA LEU A 34 -2.13 4.31 -10.61
C LEU A 34 -3.22 5.33 -10.30
N SER A 35 -4.29 5.33 -11.11
CA SER A 35 -5.49 6.12 -10.79
C SER A 35 -6.03 5.68 -9.43
N TRP A 36 -6.30 6.66 -8.57
CA TRP A 36 -6.86 6.37 -7.25
C TRP A 36 -8.20 5.64 -7.38
N ASP A 37 -9.02 5.97 -8.37
CA ASP A 37 -10.33 5.33 -8.55
C ASP A 37 -10.22 3.82 -8.87
N ASP A 38 -9.14 3.41 -9.54
CA ASP A 38 -8.91 2.02 -9.93
C ASP A 38 -8.32 1.17 -8.81
N LEU A 39 -7.86 1.79 -7.72
CA LEU A 39 -7.29 1.06 -6.59
C LEU A 39 -8.40 0.35 -5.77
N PRO A 40 -8.19 -0.93 -5.43
CA PRO A 40 -9.02 -1.65 -4.47
C PRO A 40 -9.11 -0.91 -3.12
N VAL A 41 -10.28 -0.98 -2.46
CA VAL A 41 -10.54 -0.26 -1.20
C VAL A 41 -9.59 -0.70 -0.08
N ASP A 42 -9.17 -1.96 -0.08
CA ASP A 42 -8.21 -2.55 0.85
C ASP A 42 -6.78 -2.01 0.67
N MET A 43 -6.51 -1.26 -0.40
CA MET A 43 -5.26 -0.54 -0.63
C MET A 43 -5.37 0.96 -0.31
N LYS A 44 -6.60 1.48 -0.18
CA LYS A 44 -6.90 2.88 0.17
C LYS A 44 -6.96 3.09 1.68
N VAL A 45 -6.03 2.49 2.42
CA VAL A 45 -6.03 2.50 3.88
C VAL A 45 -4.67 2.91 4.44
N GLN A 46 -4.72 3.57 5.60
CA GLN A 46 -3.56 3.77 6.45
C GLN A 46 -3.59 2.73 7.58
N ILE A 47 -2.48 2.03 7.79
CA ILE A 47 -2.34 1.03 8.84
C ILE A 47 -1.38 1.56 9.89
N LEU A 48 -1.74 1.54 11.17
CA LEU A 48 -0.82 1.99 12.22
C LEU A 48 0.45 1.12 12.23
N LYS A 49 1.60 1.71 12.56
CA LYS A 49 2.88 0.99 12.53
C LYS A 49 2.93 -0.22 13.49
N ASP A 50 2.14 -0.19 14.56
CA ASP A 50 1.99 -1.27 15.54
C ASP A 50 0.89 -2.30 15.16
N ASP A 51 0.10 -2.03 14.13
CA ASP A 51 -0.91 -2.96 13.62
C ASP A 51 -0.29 -3.97 12.64
N ILE A 52 0.33 -5.00 13.21
CA ILE A 52 1.00 -6.07 12.47
C ILE A 52 0.01 -6.86 11.59
N GLU A 53 -1.20 -7.12 12.09
CA GLU A 53 -2.21 -7.87 11.34
C GLU A 53 -2.71 -7.05 10.13
N GLY A 54 -2.96 -5.76 10.34
CA GLY A 54 -3.31 -4.82 9.28
C GLY A 54 -2.23 -4.74 8.21
N LEU A 55 -0.94 -4.73 8.60
CA LEU A 55 0.17 -4.68 7.66
C LEU A 55 0.25 -5.96 6.81
N GLU A 56 0.04 -7.13 7.41
CA GLU A 56 0.03 -8.40 6.66
C GLU A 56 -1.17 -8.48 5.69
N LYS A 57 -2.34 -7.97 6.09
CA LYS A 57 -3.49 -7.83 5.18
C LYS A 57 -3.16 -6.92 4.00
N LEU A 58 -2.53 -5.76 4.25
CA LEU A 58 -2.13 -4.83 3.20
C LEU A 58 -1.11 -5.44 2.24
N LYS A 59 -0.08 -6.13 2.77
CA LYS A 59 0.90 -6.86 1.93
C LYS A 59 0.22 -7.90 1.05
N LYS A 60 -0.76 -8.64 1.58
CA LYS A 60 -1.50 -9.64 0.81
C LYS A 60 -2.34 -8.99 -0.29
N ALA A 61 -3.03 -7.89 0.01
CA ALA A 61 -3.81 -7.13 -0.97
C ALA A 61 -2.93 -6.64 -2.14
N VAL A 62 -1.80 -5.99 -1.81
CA VAL A 62 -0.83 -5.50 -2.80
C VAL A 62 -0.28 -6.64 -3.65
N LYS A 63 0.12 -7.76 -3.05
CA LYS A 63 0.61 -8.96 -3.77
C LYS A 63 -0.44 -9.53 -4.72
N ASN A 64 -1.70 -9.62 -4.27
CA ASN A 64 -2.79 -10.14 -5.09
C ASN A 64 -3.06 -9.25 -6.29
N LEU A 65 -3.12 -7.93 -6.09
CA LEU A 65 -3.29 -6.97 -7.18
C LEU A 65 -2.10 -7.04 -8.15
N ALA A 66 -0.88 -6.98 -7.63
CA ALA A 66 0.33 -7.06 -8.44
C ALA A 66 0.34 -8.34 -9.30
N SER A 67 0.02 -9.49 -8.71
CA SER A 67 -0.06 -10.77 -9.43
C SER A 67 -1.17 -10.78 -10.49
N ARG A 68 -2.34 -10.20 -10.21
CA ARG A 68 -3.48 -10.16 -11.14
C ARG A 68 -3.21 -9.26 -12.33
N GLU A 69 -2.60 -8.11 -12.09
CA GLU A 69 -2.35 -7.07 -13.10
C GLU A 69 -0.99 -7.26 -13.81
N GLY A 70 -0.18 -8.23 -13.38
CA GLY A 70 1.10 -8.57 -14.00
C GLY A 70 2.27 -7.66 -13.62
N PHE A 71 2.26 -7.09 -12.41
CA PHE A 71 3.41 -6.37 -11.85
C PHE A 71 4.46 -7.35 -11.32
N MET A 72 5.72 -6.96 -11.42
CA MET A 72 6.85 -7.73 -10.90
C MET A 72 7.34 -7.13 -9.58
N LEU A 73 7.70 -8.00 -8.63
CA LEU A 73 8.32 -7.58 -7.37
C LEU A 73 9.74 -7.08 -7.62
N ILE A 74 10.03 -5.85 -7.19
CA ILE A 74 11.33 -5.21 -7.33
C ILE A 74 12.09 -5.18 -6.00
N SER A 75 11.38 -4.90 -4.89
CA SER A 75 11.97 -4.86 -3.55
C SER A 75 10.97 -5.29 -2.47
N ILE A 76 11.47 -5.86 -1.38
CA ILE A 76 10.68 -6.28 -0.21
C ILE A 76 10.74 -5.19 0.85
#